data_AF-A0A7W4C744-F1
#
_entry.id   AF-A0A7W4C744-F1
#
_cell.length_a   1.000
_cell.length_b   1.000
_cell.length_c   1.000
_cell.angle_alpha   90.00
_cell.angle_beta   90.00
_cell.angle_gamma   90.00
#
_symmetry.space_group_name_H-M   'P 1'
#
loop_
_entity.id
_entity.type
_entity.pdbx_description
1 polymer ?
#
loop_
_entity_poly.entity_id
_entity_poly.type
_entity_poly.pdbx_seq_one_letter_code
_entity_poly.pdbx_strand_id
1 'polypeptide(L)'
;MRNKIGVQSRENNRTKNEQKNEQKILADVTKRLIADFANEILFKDKILFEKAWNNFDKYLIKQATSSAHYAELFELCASKLNEKVTTLGYVFLLSTYMLPMTIDKTIRNESLIEMNSGCCDFYNDWFTDTLSGHTNNIEDAFRNVIMSLIYHSGCCKSNYVMAFSKQLNESIDIKQINELAYLPLFIEDKKYNTNITQHGTQLTQQIVYLSTLTLSFIAHFQHLRSLKNNHDWTTPLSEKQIYDRLTNRQKNLGTNTNFPTSLTRLLKTAVMTVEQHAGVELNQAMIEFSLGNIKTYSLSEDNLSRITPSSPLAISDVSSFHHQISNSNSTSGSTLKLYSQKPSGLLFAKISKIVNAKNETKTNKKLLVEKLEALKIDLELSQAEIILLEWLISKFETCVQSTIIRYHSTVSKAWLYHFEALCVDDFDESNYHERYTEMLEQTSSGKQKYKLGARLRDIHTFGINHYNFPHLTEKIFDGSDFQAHTNAGFIDETLFNALLLSVNNLLDLSDRDQNTLKTILIISYRCNLRISEILKLQMRDIECSEIGWISV
;
A
#
# COMPACT_ATOMS: atom_id res chain seq x y z
N MET A 1 -10.82 -13.68 -30.13
CA MET A 1 -11.42 -12.33 -30.04
C MET A 1 -12.92 -12.32 -29.73
N ARG A 2 -13.76 -13.20 -30.31
CA ARG A 2 -15.23 -13.20 -30.08
C ARG A 2 -15.68 -13.38 -28.62
N ASN A 3 -14.97 -14.15 -27.79
CA ASN A 3 -15.34 -14.35 -26.38
C ASN A 3 -15.11 -13.12 -25.47
N LYS A 4 -14.15 -12.23 -25.80
CA LYS A 4 -13.90 -11.02 -25.00
C LYS A 4 -15.00 -9.97 -25.17
N ILE A 5 -15.57 -9.87 -26.39
CA ILE A 5 -16.66 -8.94 -26.73
C ILE A 5 -17.95 -9.31 -25.96
N GLY A 6 -18.23 -10.61 -25.83
CA GLY A 6 -19.39 -11.10 -25.06
C GLY A 6 -19.27 -10.87 -23.56
N VAL A 7 -18.06 -10.96 -22.99
CA VAL A 7 -17.81 -10.65 -21.56
C VAL A 7 -17.98 -9.15 -21.31
N GLN A 8 -17.37 -8.30 -22.13
CA GLN A 8 -17.50 -6.83 -22.03
C GLN A 8 -18.96 -6.36 -22.14
N SER A 9 -19.73 -6.96 -23.06
CA SER A 9 -21.14 -6.62 -23.25
C SER A 9 -22.01 -7.05 -22.06
N ARG A 10 -21.74 -8.21 -21.46
CA ARG A 10 -22.43 -8.69 -20.25
C ARG A 10 -22.08 -7.82 -19.03
N GLU A 11 -20.82 -7.42 -18.92
CA GLU A 11 -20.34 -6.54 -17.85
C GLU A 11 -21.00 -5.16 -17.96
N ASN A 12 -20.98 -4.53 -19.14
CA ASN A 12 -21.65 -3.25 -19.38
C ASN A 12 -23.17 -3.30 -19.14
N ASN A 13 -23.83 -4.41 -19.51
CA ASN A 13 -25.26 -4.57 -19.25
C ASN A 13 -25.55 -4.78 -17.76
N ARG A 14 -24.65 -5.44 -17.04
CA ARG A 14 -24.74 -5.60 -15.59
C ARG A 14 -24.57 -4.25 -14.89
N THR A 15 -23.59 -3.44 -15.27
CA THR A 15 -23.38 -2.08 -14.71
C THR A 15 -24.58 -1.17 -14.98
N LYS A 16 -25.14 -1.20 -16.20
CA LYS A 16 -26.35 -0.42 -16.54
C LYS A 16 -27.58 -0.85 -15.73
N ASN A 17 -27.73 -2.14 -15.46
CA ASN A 17 -28.84 -2.65 -14.65
C ASN A 17 -28.65 -2.30 -13.16
N GLU A 18 -27.42 -2.36 -12.65
CA GLU A 18 -27.07 -1.95 -11.29
C GLU A 18 -27.38 -0.45 -11.10
N GLN A 19 -26.95 0.43 -12.02
CA GLN A 19 -27.26 1.87 -11.99
C GLN A 19 -28.76 2.17 -12.05
N LYS A 20 -29.52 1.47 -12.91
CA LYS A 20 -30.99 1.63 -12.97
C LYS A 20 -31.67 1.20 -11.68
N ASN A 21 -31.17 0.14 -11.04
CA ASN A 21 -31.71 -0.34 -9.77
C ASN A 21 -31.42 0.65 -8.63
N GLU A 22 -30.21 1.22 -8.59
CA GLU A 22 -29.82 2.28 -7.64
C GLU A 22 -30.70 3.53 -7.81
N GLN A 23 -30.92 4.01 -9.03
CA GLN A 23 -31.80 5.15 -9.28
C GLN A 23 -33.25 4.88 -8.82
N LYS A 24 -33.73 3.65 -9.01
CA LYS A 24 -35.07 3.26 -8.55
C LYS A 24 -35.16 3.25 -7.02
N ILE A 25 -34.17 2.65 -6.34
CA ILE A 25 -34.09 2.63 -4.88
C ILE A 25 -34.04 4.07 -4.34
N LEU A 26 -33.24 4.93 -4.97
CA LEU A 26 -33.12 6.34 -4.59
C LEU A 26 -34.44 7.11 -4.71
N ALA A 27 -35.18 6.88 -5.80
CA ALA A 27 -36.49 7.49 -6.01
C ALA A 27 -37.51 7.02 -4.97
N ASP A 28 -37.54 5.72 -4.67
CA ASP A 28 -38.45 5.13 -3.69
C ASP A 28 -38.11 5.61 -2.26
N VAL A 29 -36.83 5.67 -1.90
CA VAL A 29 -36.34 6.20 -0.62
C VAL A 29 -36.68 7.68 -0.47
N THR A 30 -36.45 8.50 -1.50
CA THR A 30 -36.77 9.93 -1.46
C THR A 30 -38.29 10.16 -1.35
N LYS A 31 -39.09 9.39 -2.09
CA LYS A 31 -40.55 9.46 -2.00
C LYS A 31 -41.05 9.11 -0.60
N ARG A 32 -40.45 8.08 0.01
CA ARG A 32 -40.79 7.67 1.37
C ARG A 32 -40.37 8.70 2.42
N LEU A 33 -39.20 9.32 2.26
CA LEU A 33 -38.71 10.40 3.11
C LEU A 33 -39.70 11.57 3.13
N ILE A 34 -40.18 11.98 1.96
CA ILE A 34 -41.16 13.08 1.82
C ILE A 34 -42.46 12.71 2.53
N ALA A 35 -42.94 11.47 2.37
CA ALA A 35 -44.18 11.02 3.00
C ALA A 35 -44.07 10.92 4.53
N ASP A 36 -43.01 10.28 5.04
CA ASP A 36 -42.83 10.04 6.48
C ASP A 36 -42.55 11.35 7.25
N PHE A 37 -41.99 12.37 6.58
CA PHE A 37 -41.67 13.68 7.15
C PHE A 37 -42.50 14.82 6.56
N ALA A 38 -43.70 14.54 6.04
CA ALA A 38 -44.60 15.56 5.49
C ALA A 38 -45.18 16.49 6.58
N ASN A 39 -45.42 15.95 7.77
CA ASN A 39 -46.08 16.67 8.86
C ASN A 39 -45.08 17.51 9.67
N GLU A 40 -45.27 18.83 9.69
CA GLU A 40 -44.41 19.78 10.41
C GLU A 40 -44.40 19.58 11.93
N ILE A 41 -45.44 18.95 12.50
CA ILE A 41 -45.50 18.64 13.94
C ILE A 41 -44.32 17.76 14.37
N LEU A 42 -43.81 16.89 13.47
CA LEU A 42 -42.65 16.04 13.74
C LEU A 42 -41.38 16.84 14.05
N PHE A 43 -41.26 18.06 13.52
CA PHE A 43 -40.07 18.90 13.75
C PHE A 43 -40.20 19.77 15.01
N LYS A 44 -41.37 19.77 15.66
CA LYS A 44 -41.61 20.48 16.93
C LYS A 44 -41.39 19.60 18.16
N ASP A 45 -41.55 18.29 18.01
CA ASP A 45 -41.39 17.30 19.08
C ASP A 45 -40.26 16.33 18.76
N LYS A 46 -39.18 16.44 19.53
CA LYS A 46 -37.98 15.61 19.39
C LYS A 46 -38.26 14.11 19.51
N ILE A 47 -39.19 13.70 20.37
CA ILE A 47 -39.50 12.28 20.59
C ILE A 47 -40.24 11.72 19.38
N LEU A 48 -41.19 12.49 18.82
CA LEU A 48 -41.89 12.11 17.61
C LEU A 48 -40.95 12.07 16.40
N PHE A 49 -40.03 13.03 16.31
CA PHE A 49 -38.98 13.05 15.29
C PHE A 49 -38.12 11.78 15.34
N GLU A 50 -37.53 11.49 16.51
CA GLU A 50 -36.65 10.33 16.70
C GLU A 50 -37.37 9.01 16.41
N LYS A 51 -38.65 8.91 16.77
CA LYS A 51 -39.47 7.73 16.45
C LYS A 51 -39.70 7.58 14.95
N ALA A 52 -40.00 8.67 14.25
CA ALA A 52 -40.16 8.65 12.79
C ALA A 52 -38.84 8.31 12.09
N TRP A 53 -37.73 8.91 12.55
CA TRP A 53 -36.39 8.66 12.02
C TRP A 53 -35.92 7.23 12.24
N ASN A 54 -36.10 6.67 13.44
CA ASN A 54 -35.74 5.28 13.71
C ASN A 54 -36.53 4.27 12.85
N ASN A 55 -37.77 4.58 12.50
CA ASN A 55 -38.56 3.75 11.60
C ASN A 55 -38.09 3.88 10.15
N PHE A 56 -37.74 5.10 9.74
CA PHE A 56 -37.18 5.36 8.41
C PHE A 56 -35.78 4.74 8.24
N ASP A 57 -34.94 4.79 9.27
CA ASP A 57 -33.61 4.18 9.27
C ASP A 57 -33.68 2.65 9.12
N LYS A 58 -34.60 1.98 9.83
CA LYS A 58 -34.89 0.55 9.62
C LYS A 58 -35.35 0.24 8.20
N TYR A 59 -36.01 1.19 7.53
CA TYR A 59 -36.39 1.06 6.13
C TYR A 59 -35.16 1.22 5.22
N LEU A 60 -34.28 2.20 5.47
CA LEU A 60 -33.03 2.39 4.73
C LEU A 60 -32.15 1.13 4.79
N ILE A 61 -31.98 0.53 5.98
CA ILE A 61 -31.20 -0.70 6.16
C ILE A 61 -31.74 -1.85 5.29
N LYS A 62 -33.06 -1.94 5.11
CA LYS A 62 -33.69 -2.98 4.28
C LYS A 62 -33.55 -2.74 2.78
N GLN A 63 -33.40 -1.48 2.35
CA GLN A 63 -33.25 -1.12 0.94
C GLN A 63 -31.79 -1.13 0.48
N ALA A 64 -30.85 -0.92 1.40
CA ALA A 64 -29.44 -0.89 1.10
C ALA A 64 -28.91 -2.27 0.67
N THR A 65 -28.12 -2.29 -0.39
CA THR A 65 -27.47 -3.51 -0.92
C THR A 65 -26.14 -3.81 -0.24
N SER A 66 -25.56 -2.82 0.45
CA SER A 66 -24.30 -2.94 1.18
C SER A 66 -24.21 -1.87 2.28
N SER A 67 -23.23 -1.99 3.18
CA SER A 67 -22.98 -0.97 4.20
C SER A 67 -22.56 0.39 3.61
N ALA A 68 -21.87 0.40 2.47
CA ALA A 68 -21.47 1.64 1.79
C ALA A 68 -22.70 2.32 1.16
N HIS A 69 -23.55 1.54 0.49
CA HIS A 69 -24.79 2.03 -0.09
C HIS A 69 -25.77 2.53 1.01
N TYR A 70 -25.82 1.87 2.16
CA TYR A 70 -26.56 2.38 3.32
C TYR A 70 -26.04 3.75 3.78
N ALA A 71 -24.72 3.92 3.90
CA ALA A 71 -24.13 5.19 4.29
C ALA A 71 -24.51 6.28 3.28
N GLU A 72 -24.34 6.06 1.97
CA GLU A 72 -24.72 7.01 0.92
C GLU A 72 -26.21 7.42 1.00
N LEU A 73 -27.12 6.44 1.17
CA LEU A 73 -28.56 6.72 1.31
C LEU A 73 -28.85 7.52 2.59
N PHE A 74 -28.17 7.19 3.70
CA PHE A 74 -28.31 7.87 4.97
C PHE A 74 -27.84 9.33 4.88
N GLU A 75 -26.65 9.58 4.33
CA GLU A 75 -26.08 10.93 4.19
C GLU A 75 -26.99 11.82 3.34
N LEU A 76 -27.49 11.29 2.21
CA LEU A 76 -28.40 12.02 1.33
C LEU A 76 -29.72 12.37 2.04
N CYS A 77 -30.33 11.42 2.75
CA CYS A 77 -31.60 11.64 3.45
C CYS A 77 -31.44 12.60 4.62
N ALA A 78 -30.34 12.47 5.39
CA ALA A 78 -30.00 13.37 6.48
C ALA A 78 -29.77 14.80 5.97
N SER A 79 -29.06 14.96 4.83
CA SER A 79 -28.84 16.26 4.19
C SER A 79 -30.16 16.93 3.78
N LYS A 80 -31.06 16.18 3.11
CA LYS A 80 -32.37 16.70 2.68
C LYS A 80 -33.26 17.09 3.87
N LEU A 81 -33.22 16.33 4.96
CA LEU A 81 -33.96 16.70 6.18
C LEU A 81 -33.36 17.92 6.87
N ASN A 82 -32.03 18.04 6.92
CA ASN A 82 -31.36 19.20 7.50
C ASN A 82 -31.68 20.50 6.73
N GLU A 83 -31.75 20.43 5.39
CA GLU A 83 -32.21 21.55 4.57
C GLU A 83 -33.64 21.97 4.93
N LYS A 84 -34.54 21.00 5.10
CA LYS A 84 -35.93 21.25 5.52
C LYS A 84 -36.03 21.81 6.94
N VAL A 85 -35.27 21.28 7.89
CA VAL A 85 -35.18 21.78 9.27
C VAL A 85 -34.70 23.24 9.29
N THR A 86 -33.66 23.54 8.53
CA THR A 86 -33.09 24.89 8.41
C THR A 86 -34.10 25.87 7.83
N THR A 87 -34.81 25.46 6.76
CA THR A 87 -35.87 26.26 6.12
C THR A 87 -37.02 26.56 7.08
N LEU A 88 -37.37 25.62 7.95
CA LEU A 88 -38.44 25.78 8.94
C LEU A 88 -37.98 26.49 10.24
N GLY A 89 -36.69 26.82 10.37
CA GLY A 89 -36.14 27.57 11.50
C GLY A 89 -35.94 26.78 12.80
N TYR A 90 -35.82 25.45 12.74
CA TYR A 90 -35.56 24.62 13.93
C TYR A 90 -34.06 24.44 14.23
N VAL A 91 -33.71 24.25 15.51
CA VAL A 91 -32.31 24.36 16.02
C VAL A 91 -31.57 23.01 16.11
N PHE A 92 -32.13 21.91 15.59
CA PHE A 92 -31.48 20.59 15.64
C PHE A 92 -31.11 20.08 14.25
N LEU A 93 -29.90 19.55 14.09
CA LEU A 93 -29.43 18.94 12.84
C LEU A 93 -29.14 17.45 13.08
N LEU A 94 -29.53 16.62 12.12
CA LEU A 94 -29.08 15.23 12.03
C LEU A 94 -27.60 15.21 11.68
N SER A 95 -26.85 14.27 12.27
CA SER A 95 -25.51 13.96 11.77
C SER A 95 -25.63 13.47 10.32
N THR A 96 -24.96 14.15 9.40
CA THR A 96 -24.87 13.73 7.99
C THR A 96 -23.72 12.76 7.77
N TYR A 97 -23.05 12.30 8.82
CA TYR A 97 -21.91 11.41 8.72
C TYR A 97 -22.12 10.18 9.60
N MET A 98 -22.04 9.01 8.98
CA MET A 98 -21.94 7.73 9.67
C MET A 98 -20.46 7.50 9.99
N LEU A 99 -20.11 7.34 11.28
CA LEU A 99 -18.82 6.78 11.64
C LEU A 99 -18.92 5.26 11.46
N PRO A 100 -18.35 4.65 10.40
CA PRO A 100 -18.28 3.21 10.33
C PRO A 100 -17.41 2.75 11.50
N MET A 101 -18.02 2.16 12.52
CA MET A 101 -17.27 1.33 13.46
C MET A 101 -16.85 0.08 12.70
N THR A 102 -15.71 0.15 12.01
CA THR A 102 -15.03 -1.03 11.49
C THR A 102 -14.52 -1.79 12.70
N ILE A 103 -15.28 -2.80 13.13
CA ILE A 103 -14.73 -3.81 14.04
C ILE A 103 -13.56 -4.45 13.29
N ASP A 104 -12.39 -4.50 13.93
CA ASP A 104 -11.22 -5.16 13.37
C ASP A 104 -11.59 -6.59 12.99
N LYS A 105 -11.54 -6.90 11.70
CA LYS A 105 -11.84 -8.25 11.20
C LYS A 105 -10.76 -9.18 11.72
N THR A 106 -11.14 -10.08 12.64
CA THR A 106 -10.26 -11.16 13.07
C THR A 106 -9.96 -12.07 11.88
N ILE A 107 -8.69 -12.49 11.74
CA ILE A 107 -8.31 -13.48 10.71
C ILE A 107 -9.14 -14.75 10.86
N ARG A 108 -9.37 -15.18 12.10
CA ARG A 108 -10.15 -16.37 12.45
C ARG A 108 -11.64 -16.03 12.32
N ASN A 109 -12.20 -16.36 11.16
CA ASN A 109 -13.65 -16.36 10.94
C ASN A 109 -14.17 -17.80 10.97
N GLU A 110 -15.48 -17.95 11.19
CA GLU A 110 -16.16 -19.24 11.29
C GLU A 110 -15.84 -20.16 10.11
N SER A 111 -15.87 -19.62 8.88
CA SER A 111 -15.55 -20.37 7.66
C SER A 111 -14.12 -20.94 7.66
N LEU A 112 -13.12 -20.21 8.15
CA LEU A 112 -11.74 -20.70 8.22
C LEU A 112 -11.58 -21.79 9.30
N ILE A 113 -12.29 -21.64 10.43
CA ILE A 113 -12.28 -22.64 11.51
C ILE A 113 -12.91 -23.94 11.03
N GLU A 114 -14.04 -23.87 10.32
CA GLU A 114 -14.71 -25.04 9.73
C GLU A 114 -13.84 -25.75 8.70
N MET A 115 -13.06 -25.00 7.91
CA MET A 115 -12.14 -25.59 6.94
C MET A 115 -10.88 -26.19 7.57
N ASN A 116 -10.51 -25.73 8.78
CA ASN A 116 -9.29 -26.18 9.44
C ASN A 116 -9.31 -27.68 9.77
N SER A 117 -10.46 -28.24 10.18
CA SER A 117 -10.56 -29.68 10.48
C SER A 117 -10.20 -30.52 9.26
N GLY A 118 -10.82 -30.26 8.11
CA GLY A 118 -10.51 -30.96 6.86
C GLY A 118 -9.08 -30.73 6.38
N CYS A 119 -8.48 -29.58 6.69
CA CYS A 119 -7.07 -29.29 6.37
C CYS A 119 -6.10 -30.03 7.30
N CYS A 120 -6.45 -30.21 8.58
CA CYS A 120 -5.68 -30.99 9.54
C CYS A 120 -5.72 -32.48 9.18
N ASP A 121 -6.91 -33.01 8.84
CA ASP A 121 -7.05 -34.39 8.37
C ASP A 121 -6.24 -34.62 7.10
N PHE A 122 -6.31 -33.67 6.14
CA PHE A 122 -5.49 -33.71 4.93
C PHE A 122 -3.98 -33.76 5.21
N TYR A 123 -3.50 -32.93 6.14
CA TYR A 123 -2.10 -32.93 6.55
C TYR A 123 -1.71 -34.25 7.19
N ASN A 124 -2.52 -34.76 8.12
CA ASN A 124 -2.25 -36.01 8.83
C ASN A 124 -2.22 -37.21 7.88
N ASP A 125 -3.15 -37.30 6.94
CA ASP A 125 -3.19 -38.33 5.91
C ASP A 125 -1.91 -38.29 5.06
N TRP A 126 -1.56 -37.10 4.54
CA TRP A 126 -0.35 -36.91 3.74
C TRP A 126 0.92 -37.26 4.52
N PHE A 127 1.03 -36.79 5.77
CA PHE A 127 2.24 -36.97 6.58
C PHE A 127 2.41 -38.45 6.97
N THR A 128 1.32 -39.14 7.33
CA THR A 128 1.32 -40.58 7.62
C THR A 128 1.72 -41.40 6.40
N ASP A 129 1.14 -41.11 5.23
CA ASP A 129 1.53 -41.74 3.95
C ASP A 129 3.02 -41.55 3.68
N THR A 130 3.55 -40.36 3.95
CA THR A 130 4.93 -40.01 3.66
C THR A 130 5.92 -40.68 4.62
N LEU A 131 5.51 -40.93 5.88
CA LEU A 131 6.29 -41.73 6.83
C LEU A 131 6.34 -43.22 6.45
N SER A 132 5.38 -43.71 5.67
CA SER A 132 5.26 -45.13 5.30
C SER A 132 6.20 -45.60 4.18
N GLY A 133 6.84 -44.68 3.44
CA GLY A 133 7.88 -45.04 2.46
C GLY A 133 8.17 -44.00 1.37
N HIS A 134 9.20 -44.29 0.56
CA HIS A 134 9.63 -43.43 -0.56
C HIS A 134 8.74 -43.64 -1.81
N THR A 135 8.37 -42.55 -2.49
CA THR A 135 7.68 -42.59 -3.78
C THR A 135 8.65 -42.54 -4.96
N ASN A 136 8.43 -43.36 -5.99
CA ASN A 136 9.18 -43.30 -7.26
C ASN A 136 8.48 -42.44 -8.32
N ASN A 137 7.29 -41.91 -8.01
CA ASN A 137 6.53 -41.05 -8.91
C ASN A 137 6.96 -39.59 -8.72
N ILE A 138 7.39 -38.93 -9.81
CA ILE A 138 7.85 -37.53 -9.77
C ILE A 138 6.74 -36.54 -9.37
N GLU A 139 5.48 -36.81 -9.72
CA GLU A 139 4.34 -35.98 -9.32
C GLU A 139 4.09 -36.04 -7.80
N ASP A 140 4.24 -37.23 -7.21
CA ASP A 140 4.14 -37.38 -5.76
C ASP A 140 5.35 -36.79 -5.03
N ALA A 141 6.55 -36.91 -5.60
CA ALA A 141 7.73 -36.25 -5.07
C ALA A 141 7.56 -34.72 -5.09
N PHE A 142 7.06 -34.15 -6.18
CA PHE A 142 6.69 -32.74 -6.26
C PHE A 142 5.65 -32.36 -5.20
N ARG A 143 4.59 -33.17 -5.03
CA ARG A 143 3.59 -32.94 -3.98
C ARG A 143 4.23 -32.88 -2.60
N ASN A 144 5.11 -33.83 -2.27
CA ASN A 144 5.79 -33.88 -0.98
C ASN A 144 6.68 -32.65 -0.75
N VAL A 145 7.37 -32.17 -1.79
CA VAL A 145 8.13 -30.92 -1.73
C VAL A 145 7.22 -29.75 -1.35
N ILE A 146 6.15 -29.52 -2.12
CA ILE A 146 5.28 -28.35 -1.90
C ILE A 146 4.51 -28.45 -0.57
N MET A 147 4.02 -29.63 -0.20
CA MET A 147 3.34 -29.86 1.08
C MET A 147 4.29 -29.57 2.26
N SER A 148 5.53 -30.06 2.20
CA SER A 148 6.51 -29.76 3.25
C SER A 148 6.90 -28.27 3.30
N LEU A 149 6.97 -27.60 2.14
CA LEU A 149 7.23 -26.17 2.06
C LEU A 149 6.13 -25.37 2.78
N ILE A 150 4.87 -25.77 2.62
CA ILE A 150 3.72 -25.12 3.24
C ILE A 150 3.70 -25.39 4.75
N TYR A 151 3.69 -26.67 5.15
CA TYR A 151 3.43 -27.06 6.55
C TYR A 151 4.67 -27.07 7.44
N HIS A 152 5.86 -27.38 6.91
CA HIS A 152 7.09 -27.48 7.72
C HIS A 152 8.01 -26.28 7.54
N SER A 153 8.02 -25.65 6.36
CA SER A 153 8.76 -24.38 6.14
C SER A 153 7.87 -23.13 6.32
N GLY A 154 6.58 -23.30 6.64
CA GLY A 154 5.65 -22.20 6.96
C GLY A 154 5.30 -21.28 5.79
N CYS A 155 5.56 -21.69 4.54
CA CYS A 155 5.38 -20.84 3.37
C CYS A 155 3.91 -20.82 2.89
N CYS A 156 3.09 -19.95 3.50
CA CYS A 156 1.65 -19.91 3.28
C CYS A 156 1.18 -18.80 2.32
N LYS A 157 2.02 -18.40 1.35
CA LYS A 157 1.68 -17.36 0.36
C LYS A 157 1.65 -17.93 -1.06
N SER A 158 0.55 -17.68 -1.77
CA SER A 158 0.34 -18.22 -3.14
C SER A 158 1.45 -17.81 -4.10
N ASN A 159 1.84 -16.53 -4.10
CA ASN A 159 2.93 -16.01 -4.93
C ASN A 159 4.29 -16.65 -4.60
N TYR A 160 4.56 -17.00 -3.35
CA TYR A 160 5.82 -17.65 -2.95
C TYR A 160 5.82 -19.12 -3.38
N VAL A 161 4.71 -19.84 -3.18
CA VAL A 161 4.57 -21.23 -3.63
C VAL A 161 4.66 -21.33 -5.15
N MET A 162 4.07 -20.38 -5.89
CA MET A 162 4.21 -20.32 -7.36
C MET A 162 5.65 -20.04 -7.79
N ALA A 163 6.31 -19.05 -7.19
CA ALA A 163 7.71 -18.74 -7.48
C ALA A 163 8.63 -19.92 -7.16
N PHE A 164 8.40 -20.60 -6.04
CA PHE A 164 9.12 -21.81 -5.66
C PHE A 164 8.89 -22.95 -6.65
N SER A 165 7.63 -23.20 -7.05
CA SER A 165 7.29 -24.20 -8.08
C SER A 165 8.02 -23.92 -9.39
N LYS A 166 8.09 -22.65 -9.81
CA LYS A 166 8.86 -22.23 -10.99
C LYS A 166 10.36 -22.52 -10.80
N GLN A 167 10.94 -22.16 -9.64
CA GLN A 167 12.35 -22.40 -9.32
C GLN A 167 12.74 -23.89 -9.34
N LEU A 168 11.82 -24.79 -8.97
CA LEU A 168 12.03 -26.23 -9.05
C LEU A 168 12.27 -26.73 -10.49
N ASN A 169 11.93 -25.96 -11.53
CA ASN A 169 12.27 -26.29 -12.93
C ASN A 169 13.73 -25.97 -13.28
N GLU A 170 14.42 -25.18 -12.48
CA GLU A 170 15.80 -24.74 -12.73
C GLU A 170 16.76 -25.40 -11.72
N SER A 171 18.06 -25.10 -11.81
CA SER A 171 19.01 -25.46 -10.77
C SER A 171 18.72 -24.65 -9.51
N ILE A 172 18.54 -25.33 -8.38
CA ILE A 172 18.26 -24.70 -7.09
C ILE A 172 19.58 -24.49 -6.36
N ASP A 173 19.92 -23.24 -6.09
CA ASP A 173 21.07 -22.87 -5.27
C ASP A 173 20.60 -22.66 -3.82
N ILE A 174 20.67 -23.72 -3.01
CA ILE A 174 20.31 -23.67 -1.60
C ILE A 174 21.52 -23.15 -0.81
N LYS A 175 21.31 -22.05 -0.10
CA LYS A 175 22.34 -21.38 0.69
C LYS A 175 22.09 -21.63 2.17
N GLN A 176 23.07 -21.27 3.00
CA GLN A 176 22.99 -21.48 4.45
C GLN A 176 23.49 -20.25 5.19
N ILE A 177 22.78 -19.87 6.27
CA ILE A 177 23.23 -18.88 7.24
C ILE A 177 22.87 -19.35 8.65
N ASN A 178 23.83 -19.30 9.58
CA ASN A 178 23.64 -19.74 10.97
C ASN A 178 22.91 -21.09 11.08
N GLU A 179 23.40 -22.10 10.35
CA GLU A 179 22.83 -23.46 10.26
C GLU A 179 21.46 -23.56 9.54
N LEU A 180 20.78 -22.44 9.27
CA LEU A 180 19.50 -22.41 8.57
C LEU A 180 19.71 -22.39 7.06
N ALA A 181 19.13 -23.38 6.38
CA ALA A 181 19.10 -23.41 4.92
C ALA A 181 18.03 -22.46 4.39
N TYR A 182 18.35 -21.74 3.32
CA TYR A 182 17.42 -20.82 2.67
C TYR A 182 17.57 -20.80 1.15
N LEU A 183 16.53 -20.30 0.49
CA LEU A 183 16.48 -20.11 -0.95
C LEU A 183 15.98 -18.69 -1.26
N PRO A 184 16.72 -17.89 -2.05
CA PRO A 184 16.18 -16.64 -2.61
C PRO A 184 15.16 -16.93 -3.70
N LEU A 185 13.96 -16.37 -3.56
CA LEU A 185 12.87 -16.43 -4.54
C LEU A 185 12.59 -15.05 -5.12
N PHE A 186 12.41 -15.00 -6.44
CA PHE A 186 12.02 -13.77 -7.15
C PHE A 186 10.52 -13.75 -7.36
N ILE A 187 9.87 -12.68 -6.87
CA ILE A 187 8.41 -12.55 -6.90
C ILE A 187 8.00 -11.58 -8.01
N GLU A 188 7.28 -12.09 -8.99
CA GLU A 188 6.72 -11.33 -10.12
C GLU A 188 5.32 -10.76 -9.78
N ASP A 189 5.21 -9.99 -8.69
CA ASP A 189 3.97 -9.31 -8.30
C ASP A 189 4.21 -7.81 -8.10
N LYS A 190 3.66 -6.99 -9.00
CA LYS A 190 3.79 -5.53 -8.98
C LYS A 190 3.18 -4.88 -7.72
N LYS A 191 2.39 -5.62 -6.93
CA LYS A 191 1.88 -5.14 -5.63
C LYS A 191 2.96 -5.07 -4.55
N TYR A 192 4.06 -5.79 -4.70
CA TYR A 192 5.20 -5.73 -3.80
C TYR A 192 6.16 -4.66 -4.26
N ASN A 193 6.86 -4.02 -3.34
CA ASN A 193 8.01 -3.18 -3.70
C ASN A 193 9.19 -4.06 -4.13
N THR A 194 10.01 -3.56 -5.04
CA THR A 194 11.34 -4.13 -5.29
C THR A 194 12.25 -3.86 -4.09
N ASN A 195 13.24 -4.70 -3.84
CA ASN A 195 14.16 -4.56 -2.70
C ASN A 195 15.64 -4.83 -3.06
N ILE A 196 15.91 -5.28 -4.28
CA ILE A 196 17.27 -5.45 -4.79
C ILE A 196 17.41 -4.80 -6.17
N THR A 197 18.65 -4.49 -6.55
CA THR A 197 19.00 -4.06 -7.90
C THR A 197 20.07 -5.01 -8.44
N GLN A 198 19.73 -5.78 -9.46
CA GLN A 198 20.63 -6.74 -10.10
C GLN A 198 20.81 -6.35 -11.57
N HIS A 199 22.05 -6.13 -12.01
CA HIS A 199 22.38 -5.68 -13.38
C HIS A 199 21.60 -4.44 -13.86
N GLY A 200 21.29 -3.52 -12.94
CA GLY A 200 20.52 -2.30 -13.23
C GLY A 200 18.99 -2.50 -13.26
N THR A 201 18.50 -3.72 -13.09
CA THR A 201 17.07 -4.03 -12.97
C THR A 201 16.67 -4.17 -11.50
N GLN A 202 15.56 -3.53 -11.12
CA GLN A 202 15.01 -3.65 -9.77
C GLN A 202 14.09 -4.87 -9.69
N LEU A 203 14.31 -5.73 -8.69
CA LEU A 203 13.58 -6.98 -8.52
C LEU A 203 13.05 -7.10 -7.09
N THR A 204 12.02 -7.93 -6.92
CA THR A 204 11.49 -8.31 -5.59
C THR A 204 12.05 -9.69 -5.23
N GLN A 205 12.99 -9.73 -4.30
CA GLN A 205 13.56 -10.95 -3.77
C GLN A 205 13.03 -11.22 -2.36
N GLN A 206 12.67 -12.47 -2.08
CA GLN A 206 12.24 -12.95 -0.77
C GLN A 206 13.09 -14.15 -0.38
N ILE A 207 13.54 -14.20 0.85
CA ILE A 207 14.32 -15.30 1.41
C ILE A 207 13.35 -16.27 2.07
N VAL A 208 13.34 -17.51 1.59
CA VAL A 208 12.52 -18.59 2.16
C VAL A 208 13.44 -19.56 2.88
N TYR A 209 13.29 -19.67 4.19
CA TYR A 209 13.97 -20.68 5.00
C TYR A 209 13.32 -22.04 4.79
N LEU A 210 14.13 -23.09 4.72
CA LEU A 210 13.69 -24.44 4.39
C LEU A 210 13.90 -25.36 5.58
N SER A 211 12.84 -26.10 5.94
CA SER A 211 12.94 -27.17 6.93
C SER A 211 13.80 -28.33 6.41
N THR A 212 14.41 -29.09 7.32
CA THR A 212 15.19 -30.29 6.95
C THR A 212 14.36 -31.27 6.12
N LEU A 213 13.08 -31.44 6.46
CA LEU A 213 12.17 -32.30 5.71
C LEU A 213 11.97 -31.81 4.27
N THR A 214 11.80 -30.49 4.10
CA THR A 214 11.70 -29.87 2.77
C THR A 214 12.97 -30.06 1.96
N LEU A 215 14.15 -29.90 2.57
CA LEU A 215 15.44 -30.17 1.92
C LEU A 215 15.53 -31.62 1.43
N SER A 216 15.15 -32.60 2.27
CA SER A 216 15.14 -34.01 1.90
C SER A 216 14.23 -34.30 0.71
N PHE A 217 13.03 -33.70 0.68
CA PHE A 217 12.14 -33.88 -0.48
C PHE A 217 12.65 -33.18 -1.74
N ILE A 218 13.29 -32.01 -1.62
CA ILE A 218 13.91 -31.34 -2.77
C ILE A 218 14.99 -32.25 -3.37
N ALA A 219 15.87 -32.80 -2.54
CA ALA A 219 16.93 -33.70 -2.98
C ALA A 219 16.36 -34.94 -3.69
N HIS A 220 15.31 -35.54 -3.13
CA HIS A 220 14.63 -36.69 -3.74
C HIS A 220 13.96 -36.34 -5.08
N PHE A 221 13.26 -35.21 -5.14
CA PHE A 221 12.63 -34.72 -6.37
C PHE A 221 13.67 -34.44 -7.47
N GLN A 222 14.79 -33.78 -7.14
CA GLN A 222 15.88 -33.52 -8.08
C GLN A 222 16.52 -34.82 -8.58
N HIS A 223 16.71 -35.81 -7.70
CA HIS A 223 17.17 -37.13 -8.09
C HIS A 223 16.24 -37.79 -9.11
N LEU A 224 14.93 -37.85 -8.83
CA LEU A 224 13.95 -38.43 -9.77
C LEU A 224 13.90 -37.68 -11.10
N ARG A 225 14.06 -36.35 -11.09
CA ARG A 225 14.08 -35.52 -12.29
C ARG A 225 15.32 -35.73 -13.16
N SER A 226 16.44 -36.14 -12.56
CA SER A 226 17.67 -36.51 -13.29
C SER A 226 17.54 -37.83 -14.06
N LEU A 227 16.53 -38.66 -13.74
CA LEU A 227 16.28 -39.91 -14.44
C LEU A 227 15.69 -39.65 -15.83
N LYS A 228 16.15 -40.41 -16.83
CA LYS A 228 15.76 -40.25 -18.25
C LYS A 228 14.24 -40.22 -18.48
N ASN A 229 13.48 -41.01 -17.73
CA ASN A 229 12.03 -41.11 -17.88
C ASN A 229 11.27 -39.84 -17.45
N ASN A 230 11.93 -38.92 -16.75
CA ASN A 230 11.33 -37.75 -16.13
C ASN A 230 11.89 -36.41 -16.65
N HIS A 231 12.78 -36.41 -17.66
CA HIS A 231 13.39 -35.18 -18.18
C HIS A 231 12.37 -34.19 -18.74
N ASP A 232 11.30 -34.68 -19.36
CA ASP A 232 10.24 -33.85 -19.94
C ASP A 232 9.21 -33.37 -18.91
N TRP A 233 9.30 -33.82 -17.65
CA TRP A 233 8.37 -33.43 -16.62
C TRP A 233 8.66 -32.01 -16.13
N THR A 234 7.66 -31.13 -16.21
CA THR A 234 7.73 -29.74 -15.76
C THR A 234 6.78 -29.48 -14.61
N THR A 235 7.20 -28.63 -13.67
CA THR A 235 6.36 -28.24 -12.54
C THR A 235 5.18 -27.38 -13.00
N PRO A 236 4.03 -27.45 -12.32
CA PRO A 236 2.90 -26.58 -12.59
C PRO A 236 3.22 -25.11 -12.27
N LEU A 237 2.80 -24.20 -13.15
CA LEU A 237 3.07 -22.76 -13.06
C LEU A 237 1.87 -21.92 -12.63
N SER A 238 0.65 -22.46 -12.71
CA SER A 238 -0.57 -21.75 -12.32
C SER A 238 -1.10 -22.22 -10.96
N GLU A 239 -1.71 -21.30 -10.22
CA GLU A 239 -2.32 -21.56 -8.91
C GLU A 239 -3.28 -22.75 -8.93
N LYS A 240 -4.12 -22.83 -9.97
CA LYS A 240 -5.09 -23.92 -10.15
C LYS A 240 -4.40 -25.27 -10.38
N GLN A 241 -3.38 -25.32 -11.24
CA GLN A 241 -2.63 -26.55 -11.51
C GLN A 241 -1.91 -27.05 -10.25
N ILE A 242 -1.28 -26.15 -9.49
CA ILE A 242 -0.62 -26.52 -8.22
C ILE A 242 -1.67 -27.12 -7.28
N TYR A 243 -2.77 -26.40 -7.04
CA TYR A 243 -3.85 -26.88 -6.17
C TYR A 243 -4.42 -28.25 -6.58
N ASP A 244 -4.70 -28.44 -7.87
CA ASP A 244 -5.20 -29.71 -8.41
C ASP A 244 -4.21 -30.86 -8.18
N ARG A 245 -2.90 -30.61 -8.29
CA ARG A 245 -1.83 -31.62 -8.06
C ARG A 245 -1.66 -31.94 -6.57
N LEU A 246 -1.85 -30.97 -5.68
CA LEU A 246 -1.79 -31.21 -4.24
C LEU A 246 -2.97 -32.05 -3.74
N THR A 247 -4.15 -31.85 -4.33
CA THR A 247 -5.42 -32.39 -3.83
C THR A 247 -5.98 -33.55 -4.67
N ASN A 248 -5.28 -33.97 -5.73
CA ASN A 248 -5.74 -34.99 -6.68
C ASN A 248 -6.15 -36.32 -6.02
N ARG A 249 -5.40 -36.79 -5.01
CA ARG A 249 -5.69 -38.03 -4.28
C ARG A 249 -6.89 -37.91 -3.34
N GLN A 250 -7.21 -36.68 -2.93
CA GLN A 250 -8.28 -36.38 -1.99
C GLN A 250 -9.65 -36.24 -2.66
N LYS A 251 -9.69 -36.05 -3.99
CA LYS A 251 -10.95 -36.05 -4.76
C LYS A 251 -11.74 -37.37 -4.65
N ASN A 252 -11.12 -38.42 -4.11
CA ASN A 252 -11.75 -39.72 -3.83
C ASN A 252 -12.33 -39.84 -2.40
N LEU A 253 -12.09 -38.88 -1.52
CA LEU A 253 -12.71 -38.78 -0.19
C LEU A 253 -13.96 -37.91 -0.33
N GLY A 254 -15.12 -38.57 -0.31
CA GLY A 254 -16.42 -37.97 -0.62
C GLY A 254 -16.75 -36.69 0.15
N THR A 255 -17.42 -35.77 -0.56
CA THR A 255 -18.38 -34.77 -0.03
C THR A 255 -18.05 -34.06 1.29
N ASN A 256 -16.79 -33.73 1.57
CA ASN A 256 -16.50 -32.80 2.66
C ASN A 256 -16.71 -31.37 2.13
N THR A 257 -17.90 -30.80 2.35
CA THR A 257 -18.30 -29.46 1.86
C THR A 257 -17.39 -28.34 2.37
N ASN A 258 -16.59 -28.63 3.38
CA ASN A 258 -15.78 -27.68 4.13
C ASN A 258 -14.28 -27.78 3.79
N PHE A 259 -13.87 -28.44 2.70
CA PHE A 259 -12.47 -28.42 2.28
C PHE A 259 -12.13 -27.17 1.43
N PRO A 260 -10.93 -26.56 1.56
CA PRO A 260 -10.53 -25.41 0.74
C PRO A 260 -10.66 -25.68 -0.76
N THR A 261 -11.22 -24.75 -1.54
CA THR A 261 -11.48 -24.94 -2.98
C THR A 261 -10.44 -24.31 -3.92
N SER A 262 -9.41 -23.68 -3.36
CA SER A 262 -8.33 -23.04 -4.12
C SER A 262 -7.02 -23.06 -3.33
N LEU A 263 -5.88 -22.87 -4.01
CA LEU A 263 -4.57 -22.81 -3.33
C LEU A 263 -4.56 -21.70 -2.28
N THR A 264 -5.02 -20.49 -2.63
CA THR A 264 -5.07 -19.38 -1.68
C THR A 264 -5.88 -19.72 -0.42
N ARG A 265 -7.01 -20.44 -0.55
CA ARG A 265 -7.79 -20.87 0.62
C ARG A 265 -7.05 -21.94 1.42
N LEU A 266 -6.45 -22.93 0.73
CA LEU A 266 -5.66 -23.99 1.35
C LEU A 266 -4.49 -23.43 2.16
N LEU A 267 -3.78 -22.46 1.61
CA LEU A 267 -2.66 -21.81 2.30
C LEU A 267 -3.12 -20.98 3.51
N LYS A 268 -4.29 -20.32 3.41
CA LYS A 268 -4.86 -19.58 4.54
C LYS A 268 -5.23 -20.48 5.70
N THR A 269 -5.78 -21.66 5.41
CA THR A 269 -6.13 -22.66 6.44
C THR A 269 -4.91 -23.41 6.95
N ALA A 270 -3.91 -23.66 6.09
CA ALA A 270 -2.69 -24.37 6.47
C ALA A 270 -1.94 -23.70 7.62
N VAL A 271 -1.96 -22.37 7.73
CA VAL A 271 -1.35 -21.64 8.87
C VAL A 271 -1.90 -22.15 10.20
N MET A 272 -3.21 -22.45 10.28
CA MET A 272 -3.83 -22.96 11.51
C MET A 272 -3.38 -24.38 11.86
N THR A 273 -3.03 -25.19 10.87
CA THR A 273 -2.39 -26.50 11.09
C THR A 273 -0.94 -26.34 11.54
N VAL A 274 -0.20 -25.40 10.94
CA VAL A 274 1.19 -25.08 11.35
C VAL A 274 1.25 -24.61 12.80
N GLU A 275 0.27 -23.83 13.27
CA GLU A 275 0.14 -23.42 14.67
C GLU A 275 0.03 -24.61 15.65
N GLN A 276 -0.42 -25.78 15.18
CA GLN A 276 -0.56 -26.98 16.02
C GLN A 276 0.72 -27.82 16.12
N HIS A 277 1.76 -27.48 15.34
CA HIS A 277 3.02 -28.21 15.38
C HIS A 277 3.75 -27.99 16.72
N ALA A 278 4.41 -29.05 17.21
CA ALA A 278 5.16 -28.98 18.45
C ALA A 278 6.28 -27.94 18.38
N GLY A 279 6.34 -27.05 19.38
CA GLY A 279 7.36 -26.00 19.48
C GLY A 279 7.12 -24.78 18.57
N VAL A 280 5.97 -24.70 17.89
CA VAL A 280 5.59 -23.52 17.10
C VAL A 280 4.77 -22.56 17.95
N GLU A 281 5.30 -21.36 18.17
CA GLU A 281 4.60 -20.27 18.84
C GLU A 281 4.46 -19.08 17.88
N LEU A 282 3.26 -18.90 17.32
CA LEU A 282 2.95 -17.81 16.40
C LEU A 282 2.03 -16.79 17.07
N ASN A 283 2.47 -15.54 17.15
CA ASN A 283 1.59 -14.44 17.52
C ASN A 283 0.75 -13.96 16.32
N GLN A 284 -0.27 -13.15 16.58
CA GLN A 284 -1.16 -12.62 15.55
C GLN A 284 -0.41 -11.91 14.41
N ALA A 285 0.64 -11.16 14.71
CA ALA A 285 1.42 -10.45 13.69
C ALA A 285 2.19 -11.40 12.76
N MET A 286 2.71 -12.51 13.29
CA MET A 286 3.35 -13.56 12.49
C MET A 286 2.35 -14.28 11.60
N ILE A 287 1.12 -14.52 12.08
CA ILE A 287 0.04 -15.10 11.28
C ILE A 287 -0.32 -14.15 10.12
N GLU A 288 -0.56 -12.87 10.41
CA GLU A 288 -0.83 -11.84 9.38
C GLU A 288 0.30 -11.74 8.34
N PHE A 289 1.55 -11.88 8.80
CA PHE A 289 2.72 -11.93 7.94
C PHE A 289 2.71 -13.18 7.04
N SER A 290 2.51 -14.37 7.61
CA SER A 290 2.47 -15.65 6.88
C SER A 290 1.35 -15.68 5.84
N LEU A 291 0.21 -15.05 6.12
CA LEU A 291 -0.92 -14.93 5.20
C LEU A 291 -0.72 -13.86 4.11
N GLY A 292 0.33 -13.02 4.24
CA GLY A 292 0.65 -11.97 3.28
C GLY A 292 -0.18 -10.69 3.42
N ASN A 293 -0.92 -10.52 4.53
CA ASN A 293 -1.65 -9.30 4.84
C ASN A 293 -0.68 -8.18 5.24
N ILE A 294 0.40 -8.53 5.94
CA ILE A 294 1.54 -7.63 6.17
C ILE A 294 2.59 -7.89 5.09
N LYS A 295 2.81 -6.87 4.25
CA LYS A 295 3.89 -6.90 3.25
C LYS A 295 5.22 -6.63 3.93
N THR A 296 6.14 -7.58 3.85
CA THR A 296 7.53 -7.41 4.27
C THR A 296 8.48 -7.74 3.11
N TYR A 297 9.73 -7.36 3.29
CA TYR A 297 10.78 -7.51 2.30
C TYR A 297 11.99 -8.10 3.00
N SER A 298 12.51 -9.21 2.49
CA SER A 298 13.76 -9.77 3.00
C SER A 298 14.93 -8.81 2.76
N LEU A 299 15.96 -8.94 3.58
CA LEU A 299 17.27 -8.38 3.29
C LEU A 299 17.78 -8.95 1.96
N SER A 300 18.58 -8.18 1.23
CA SER A 300 19.38 -8.74 0.14
C SER A 300 20.37 -9.75 0.69
N GLU A 301 20.89 -10.65 -0.14
CA GLU A 301 21.84 -11.68 0.32
C GLU A 301 23.11 -11.05 0.91
N ASP A 302 23.59 -9.97 0.30
CA ASP A 302 24.73 -9.19 0.81
C ASP A 302 24.46 -8.62 2.21
N ASN A 303 23.24 -8.15 2.47
CA ASN A 303 22.86 -7.66 3.80
C ASN A 303 22.56 -8.80 4.78
N LEU A 304 22.04 -9.93 4.30
CA LEU A 304 21.77 -11.11 5.12
C LEU A 304 23.07 -11.69 5.68
N SER A 305 24.11 -11.82 4.84
CA SER A 305 25.43 -12.35 5.26
C SER A 305 26.08 -11.54 6.39
N ARG A 306 25.66 -10.28 6.60
CA ARG A 306 26.14 -9.40 7.66
C ARG A 306 25.51 -9.65 9.02
N ILE A 307 24.42 -10.44 9.11
CA ILE A 307 23.83 -10.83 10.39
C ILE A 307 24.83 -11.65 11.21
N THR A 308 25.64 -12.47 10.55
CA THR A 308 26.72 -13.21 11.19
C THR A 308 27.92 -12.27 11.41
N PRO A 309 28.61 -12.32 12.57
CA PRO A 309 29.76 -11.47 12.84
C PRO A 309 30.78 -11.54 11.71
N SER A 310 31.00 -10.41 11.06
CA SER A 310 31.86 -10.30 9.89
C SER A 310 33.20 -9.66 10.25
N SER A 311 34.25 -10.03 9.50
CA SER A 311 35.59 -9.46 9.62
C SER A 311 35.58 -7.93 9.50
N PRO A 312 36.58 -7.23 10.09
CA PRO A 312 36.70 -5.78 10.01
C PRO A 312 36.60 -5.29 8.56
N LEU A 313 35.74 -4.31 8.31
CA LEU A 313 35.57 -3.73 6.98
C LEU A 313 36.69 -2.74 6.70
N ALA A 314 37.15 -2.71 5.44
CA ALA A 314 38.02 -1.66 4.96
C ALA A 314 37.30 -0.31 5.07
N ILE A 315 37.96 0.68 5.68
CA ILE A 315 37.44 2.04 5.83
C ILE A 315 37.45 2.70 4.45
N SER A 316 36.36 3.35 4.07
CA SER A 316 36.30 4.09 2.81
C SER A 316 37.12 5.40 2.90
N ASP A 317 37.84 5.71 1.81
CA ASP A 317 38.61 6.96 1.65
C ASP A 317 37.69 8.14 1.32
N VAL A 318 36.74 8.45 2.20
CA VAL A 318 35.94 9.67 2.09
C VAL A 318 36.68 10.79 2.77
N SER A 319 37.30 11.68 1.99
CA SER A 319 38.14 12.77 2.50
C SER A 319 37.40 14.12 2.63
N SER A 320 36.24 14.28 2.00
CA SER A 320 35.45 15.52 2.04
C SER A 320 33.95 15.27 2.16
N PHE A 321 33.36 15.84 3.21
CA PHE A 321 31.94 15.87 3.49
C PHE A 321 31.19 16.84 2.56
N HIS A 322 31.71 18.05 2.39
CA HIS A 322 31.05 19.11 1.62
C HIS A 322 31.04 18.83 0.11
N HIS A 323 32.06 18.15 -0.42
CA HIS A 323 32.09 17.72 -1.83
C HIS A 323 30.97 16.71 -2.13
N GLN A 324 30.69 15.77 -1.22
CA GLN A 324 29.60 14.81 -1.40
C GLN A 324 28.22 15.49 -1.37
N ILE A 325 28.01 16.47 -0.48
CA ILE A 325 26.76 17.25 -0.43
C ILE A 325 26.57 18.04 -1.72
N SER A 326 27.62 18.70 -2.21
CA SER A 326 27.57 19.52 -3.42
C SER A 326 27.21 18.68 -4.65
N ASN A 327 27.76 17.47 -4.77
CA ASN A 327 27.42 16.55 -5.86
C ASN A 327 26.01 15.95 -5.71
N SER A 328 25.54 15.67 -4.50
CA SER A 328 24.16 15.20 -4.26
C SER A 328 23.09 16.26 -4.60
N ASN A 329 23.41 17.54 -4.38
CA ASN A 329 22.55 18.65 -4.77
C ASN A 329 22.59 18.89 -6.29
N SER A 330 23.70 18.57 -6.96
CA SER A 330 23.80 18.65 -8.42
C SER A 330 22.99 17.55 -9.15
N THR A 331 22.73 16.41 -8.50
CA THR A 331 21.86 15.34 -9.03
C THR A 331 20.38 15.54 -8.73
N SER A 332 20.03 16.54 -7.91
CA SER A 332 18.65 16.99 -7.68
C SER A 332 18.24 18.15 -8.62
N GLY A 333 19.10 18.49 -9.57
CA GLY A 333 19.01 19.69 -10.41
C GLY A 333 18.63 19.45 -11.87
N SER A 334 18.07 18.30 -12.26
CA SER A 334 17.44 18.16 -13.58
C SER A 334 16.00 18.66 -13.58
N THR A 335 15.74 19.85 -13.02
CA THR A 335 14.69 20.68 -13.62
C THR A 335 15.22 21.06 -14.98
N LEU A 336 14.88 20.26 -15.99
CA LEU A 336 14.99 20.68 -17.39
C LEU A 336 14.46 22.11 -17.45
N LYS A 337 15.36 23.05 -17.73
CA LYS A 337 15.01 24.39 -18.18
C LYS A 337 14.40 24.22 -19.57
N LEU A 338 13.14 23.79 -19.61
CA LEU A 338 12.31 23.98 -20.78
C LEU A 338 11.98 25.47 -20.82
N TYR A 339 12.70 26.18 -21.69
CA TYR A 339 12.33 27.51 -22.13
C TYR A 339 11.18 27.41 -23.16
N SER A 340 10.31 28.42 -23.13
CA SER A 340 9.12 28.73 -23.96
C SER A 340 7.84 27.93 -23.69
N GLN A 341 6.69 28.47 -23.27
CA GLN A 341 6.26 29.82 -22.89
C GLN A 341 5.94 29.83 -21.38
N LYS A 342 6.20 30.94 -20.68
CA LYS A 342 5.97 31.01 -19.22
C LYS A 342 4.46 31.18 -18.95
N PRO A 343 3.80 30.24 -18.23
CA PRO A 343 2.63 30.59 -17.41
C PRO A 343 2.96 31.77 -16.47
N SER A 344 1.98 32.45 -15.89
CA SER A 344 2.17 33.48 -14.87
C SER A 344 3.06 32.91 -13.76
N GLY A 345 4.36 33.18 -13.84
CA GLY A 345 5.32 32.77 -12.81
C GLY A 345 5.00 33.48 -11.49
N LEU A 346 4.11 34.47 -11.53
CA LEU A 346 3.74 35.35 -10.45
C LEU A 346 2.88 34.64 -9.41
N LEU A 347 1.80 33.94 -9.80
CA LEU A 347 0.99 33.18 -8.83
C LEU A 347 1.83 32.06 -8.21
N PHE A 348 2.53 31.27 -9.03
CA PHE A 348 3.39 30.19 -8.52
C PHE A 348 4.45 30.70 -7.54
N ALA A 349 5.10 31.83 -7.84
CA ALA A 349 6.10 32.43 -6.96
C ALA A 349 5.49 32.99 -5.66
N LYS A 350 4.32 33.64 -5.75
CA LYS A 350 3.60 34.16 -4.57
C LYS A 350 3.13 33.04 -3.65
N ILE A 351 2.53 31.98 -4.19
CA ILE A 351 2.16 30.78 -3.41
C ILE A 351 3.44 30.20 -2.78
N SER A 352 4.51 30.01 -3.55
CA SER A 352 5.79 29.48 -3.03
C SER A 352 6.33 30.32 -1.87
N LYS A 353 6.26 31.66 -1.95
CA LYS A 353 6.71 32.55 -0.88
C LYS A 353 5.86 32.41 0.39
N ILE A 354 4.54 32.25 0.24
CA ILE A 354 3.62 32.09 1.37
C ILE A 354 3.82 30.72 2.02
N VAL A 355 3.80 29.63 1.24
CA VAL A 355 3.85 28.27 1.79
C VAL A 355 5.25 27.90 2.28
N ASN A 356 6.33 28.48 1.74
CA ASN A 356 7.70 28.23 2.21
C ASN A 356 8.18 29.23 3.26
N ALA A 357 7.32 30.12 3.77
CA ALA A 357 7.68 31.01 4.86
C ALA A 357 8.11 30.17 6.08
N LYS A 358 9.43 30.05 6.26
CA LYS A 358 10.06 29.47 7.46
C LYS A 358 9.87 30.48 8.57
N ASN A 359 8.95 30.23 9.48
CA ASN A 359 8.69 31.20 10.53
C ASN A 359 9.70 31.10 11.67
N GLU A 360 10.27 32.25 12.02
CA GLU A 360 10.85 32.57 13.32
C GLU A 360 9.79 32.51 14.47
N THR A 361 8.49 32.41 14.15
CA THR A 361 7.39 32.22 15.11
C THR A 361 6.28 31.32 14.55
N LYS A 362 6.07 30.10 15.06
CA LYS A 362 4.99 29.13 14.70
C LYS A 362 3.91 29.68 13.74
N THR A 363 4.03 29.41 12.43
CA THR A 363 3.05 29.88 11.44
C THR A 363 1.68 29.27 11.73
N ASN A 364 0.70 30.10 12.08
CA ASN A 364 -0.67 29.65 12.25
C ASN A 364 -1.25 29.28 10.88
N LYS A 365 -1.80 28.06 10.76
CA LYS A 365 -2.51 27.57 9.57
C LYS A 365 -3.54 28.58 9.04
N LYS A 366 -4.28 29.22 9.95
CA LYS A 366 -5.28 30.25 9.62
C LYS A 366 -4.66 31.44 8.87
N LEU A 367 -3.51 31.92 9.33
CA LEU A 367 -2.79 33.04 8.71
C LEU A 367 -2.28 32.68 7.30
N LEU A 368 -1.88 31.43 7.06
CA LEU A 368 -1.46 30.98 5.73
C LEU A 368 -2.64 30.95 4.75
N VAL A 369 -3.81 30.47 5.22
CA VAL A 369 -5.04 30.47 4.43
C VAL A 369 -5.47 31.90 4.10
N GLU A 370 -5.52 32.79 5.10
CA GLU A 370 -5.85 34.22 4.88
C GLU A 370 -4.92 34.88 3.85
N LYS A 371 -3.62 34.60 3.91
CA LYS A 371 -2.64 35.10 2.93
C LYS A 371 -2.83 34.53 1.52
N LEU A 372 -3.29 33.29 1.40
CA LEU A 372 -3.60 32.67 0.11
C LEU A 372 -4.90 33.21 -0.45
N GLU A 373 -5.93 33.40 0.38
CA GLU A 373 -7.20 34.01 -0.02
C GLU A 373 -7.02 35.45 -0.49
N ALA A 374 -6.14 36.23 0.16
CA ALA A 374 -5.80 37.58 -0.25
C ALA A 374 -5.25 37.65 -1.70
N LEU A 375 -4.63 36.57 -2.20
CA LEU A 375 -4.15 36.52 -3.59
C LEU A 375 -5.27 36.63 -4.62
N LYS A 376 -6.50 36.23 -4.28
CA LYS A 376 -7.67 36.38 -5.18
C LYS A 376 -8.08 37.83 -5.37
N ILE A 377 -7.79 38.68 -4.38
CA ILE A 377 -8.11 40.11 -4.41
C ILE A 377 -6.95 40.87 -5.04
N ASP A 378 -5.71 40.49 -4.70
CA ASP A 378 -4.49 41.17 -5.14
C ASP A 378 -4.14 40.94 -6.61
N LEU A 379 -4.77 39.96 -7.29
CA LEU A 379 -4.43 39.53 -8.63
C LEU A 379 -5.68 39.27 -9.47
N GLU A 380 -5.59 39.63 -10.75
CA GLU A 380 -6.52 39.13 -11.77
C GLU A 380 -6.10 37.70 -12.12
N LEU A 381 -6.82 36.72 -11.57
CA LEU A 381 -6.53 35.30 -11.75
C LEU A 381 -7.42 34.69 -12.83
N SER A 382 -6.85 33.81 -13.65
CA SER A 382 -7.65 32.97 -14.55
C SER A 382 -8.43 31.90 -13.79
N GLN A 383 -9.43 31.30 -14.43
CA GLN A 383 -10.23 30.25 -13.80
C GLN A 383 -9.36 29.07 -13.34
N ALA A 384 -8.39 28.66 -14.15
CA ALA A 384 -7.44 27.61 -13.80
C ALA A 384 -6.59 27.97 -12.56
N GLU A 385 -6.21 29.24 -12.42
CA GLU A 385 -5.47 29.77 -11.28
C GLU A 385 -6.32 29.79 -10.00
N ILE A 386 -7.59 30.19 -10.11
CA ILE A 386 -8.56 30.17 -9.01
C ILE A 386 -8.77 28.74 -8.51
N ILE A 387 -9.05 27.79 -9.42
CA ILE A 387 -9.27 26.38 -9.09
C ILE A 387 -8.06 25.79 -8.35
N LEU A 388 -6.84 26.08 -8.84
CA LEU A 388 -5.62 25.63 -8.19
C LEU A 388 -5.46 26.20 -6.77
N LEU A 389 -5.70 27.50 -6.62
CA LEU A 389 -5.57 28.19 -5.33
C LEU A 389 -6.59 27.69 -4.33
N GLU A 390 -7.86 27.56 -4.72
CA GLU A 390 -8.94 27.03 -3.89
C GLU A 390 -8.74 25.57 -3.52
N TRP A 391 -8.24 24.76 -4.46
CA TRP A 391 -7.85 23.40 -4.16
C TRP A 391 -6.73 23.34 -3.11
N LEU A 392 -5.69 24.18 -3.22
CA LEU A 392 -4.63 24.23 -2.20
C LEU A 392 -5.17 24.70 -0.83
N ILE A 393 -6.08 25.68 -0.82
CA ILE A 393 -6.75 26.18 0.40
C ILE A 393 -7.58 25.07 1.05
N SER A 394 -8.43 24.37 0.29
CA SER A 394 -9.22 23.25 0.82
C SER A 394 -8.34 22.13 1.37
N LYS A 395 -7.18 21.87 0.75
CA LYS A 395 -6.23 20.89 1.29
C LYS A 395 -5.63 21.29 2.62
N PHE A 396 -5.60 22.58 2.99
CA PHE A 396 -5.19 22.94 4.35
C PHE A 396 -6.12 22.31 5.37
N GLU A 397 -7.43 22.17 5.14
CA GLU A 397 -8.37 21.56 6.10
C GLU A 397 -7.87 20.19 6.61
N THR A 398 -7.35 19.36 5.71
CA THR A 398 -6.93 17.98 5.97
C THR A 398 -5.42 17.76 6.08
N CYS A 399 -4.59 18.72 5.65
CA CYS A 399 -3.14 18.54 5.53
C CYS A 399 -2.31 19.57 6.31
N VAL A 400 -1.09 19.18 6.70
CA VAL A 400 -0.06 20.07 7.26
C VAL A 400 0.67 20.86 6.17
N GLN A 401 1.28 21.99 6.53
CA GLN A 401 1.98 22.90 5.59
C GLN A 401 3.03 22.18 4.72
N SER A 402 3.81 21.26 5.28
CA SER A 402 4.83 20.50 4.52
C SER A 402 4.23 19.62 3.42
N THR A 403 2.99 19.15 3.61
CA THR A 403 2.22 18.42 2.59
C THR A 403 1.74 19.37 1.50
N ILE A 404 1.27 20.57 1.86
CA ILE A 404 0.84 21.59 0.88
C ILE A 404 2.01 22.03 0.01
N ILE A 405 3.18 22.31 0.60
CA ILE A 405 4.41 22.62 -0.13
C ILE A 405 4.70 21.54 -1.18
N ARG A 406 4.54 20.27 -0.80
CA ARG A 406 4.74 19.13 -1.68
C ARG A 406 3.69 19.03 -2.79
N TYR A 407 2.42 19.30 -2.48
CA TYR A 407 1.35 19.31 -3.49
C TYR A 407 1.60 20.43 -4.50
N HIS A 408 1.89 21.64 -4.01
CA HIS A 408 2.26 22.78 -4.84
C HIS A 408 3.46 22.48 -5.75
N SER A 409 4.53 21.89 -5.22
CA SER A 409 5.70 21.51 -6.01
C SER A 409 5.41 20.39 -7.02
N THR A 410 4.40 19.56 -6.77
CA THR A 410 4.08 18.40 -7.62
C THR A 410 3.18 18.78 -8.79
N VAL A 411 2.11 19.56 -8.55
CA VAL A 411 1.06 19.79 -9.55
C VAL A 411 1.01 21.21 -10.07
N SER A 412 1.26 22.24 -9.26
CA SER A 412 0.92 23.63 -9.60
C SER A 412 1.61 24.12 -10.87
N LYS A 413 2.90 23.82 -11.05
CA LYS A 413 3.63 24.25 -12.25
C LYS A 413 3.09 23.58 -13.52
N ALA A 414 2.82 22.28 -13.45
CA ALA A 414 2.29 21.53 -14.59
C ALA A 414 0.86 21.98 -14.90
N TRP A 415 0.03 22.16 -13.87
CA TRP A 415 -1.34 22.64 -14.00
C TRP A 415 -1.40 24.00 -14.70
N LEU A 416 -0.65 24.99 -14.20
CA LEU A 416 -0.64 26.33 -14.78
C LEU A 416 -0.15 26.32 -16.24
N TYR A 417 0.89 25.54 -16.53
CA TYR A 417 1.39 25.41 -17.90
C TYR A 417 0.33 24.89 -18.89
N HIS A 418 -0.51 23.95 -18.46
CA HIS A 418 -1.49 23.29 -19.32
C HIS A 418 -2.86 23.98 -19.37
N PHE A 419 -3.26 24.67 -18.30
CA PHE A 419 -4.63 25.17 -18.15
C PHE A 419 -4.76 26.70 -18.04
N GLU A 420 -3.69 27.44 -17.71
CA GLU A 420 -3.81 28.87 -17.35
C GLU A 420 -4.42 29.73 -18.47
N ALA A 421 -4.05 29.48 -19.72
CA ALA A 421 -4.50 30.23 -20.88
C ALA A 421 -5.80 29.67 -21.51
N LEU A 422 -6.42 28.66 -20.91
CA LEU A 422 -7.55 27.94 -21.49
C LEU A 422 -8.84 28.18 -20.68
N CYS A 423 -9.98 28.15 -21.36
CA CYS A 423 -11.28 28.19 -20.71
C CYS A 423 -11.62 26.79 -20.20
N VAL A 424 -11.25 26.52 -18.94
CA VAL A 424 -11.37 25.21 -18.31
C VAL A 424 -12.84 24.78 -18.13
N ASP A 425 -13.77 25.74 -18.05
CA ASP A 425 -15.20 25.48 -17.87
C ASP A 425 -15.86 24.86 -19.13
N ASP A 426 -15.24 25.04 -20.30
CA ASP A 426 -15.76 24.53 -21.60
C ASP A 426 -15.24 23.12 -21.93
N PHE A 427 -14.41 22.53 -21.07
CA PHE A 427 -13.74 21.26 -21.36
C PHE A 427 -14.69 20.08 -21.17
N ASP A 428 -14.71 19.21 -22.17
CA ASP A 428 -15.33 17.90 -22.04
C ASP A 428 -14.36 16.86 -21.41
N GLU A 429 -14.87 15.65 -21.19
CA GLU A 429 -14.09 14.55 -20.62
C GLU A 429 -12.79 14.28 -21.42
N SER A 430 -12.88 14.33 -22.75
CA SER A 430 -11.76 14.03 -23.64
C SER A 430 -10.68 15.10 -23.52
N ASN A 431 -11.06 16.38 -23.43
CA ASN A 431 -10.12 17.48 -23.26
C ASN A 431 -9.31 17.34 -21.96
N TYR A 432 -9.95 16.98 -20.84
CA TYR A 432 -9.23 16.73 -19.60
C TYR A 432 -8.31 15.52 -19.69
N HIS A 433 -8.78 14.43 -20.29
CA HIS A 433 -8.00 13.20 -20.42
C HIS A 433 -6.73 13.41 -21.26
N GLU A 434 -6.86 14.11 -22.40
CA GLU A 434 -5.73 14.47 -23.26
C GLU A 434 -4.69 15.30 -22.49
N ARG A 435 -5.12 16.36 -21.80
CA ARG A 435 -4.20 17.22 -21.02
C ARG A 435 -3.52 16.48 -19.89
N TYR A 436 -4.23 15.65 -19.14
CA TYR A 436 -3.61 14.88 -18.08
C TYR A 436 -2.60 13.85 -18.62
N THR A 437 -2.88 13.26 -19.78
CA THR A 437 -1.95 12.37 -20.46
C THR A 437 -0.67 13.12 -20.87
N GLU A 438 -0.80 14.28 -21.51
CA GLU A 438 0.34 15.14 -21.87
C GLU A 438 1.19 15.52 -20.63
N MET A 439 0.55 15.90 -19.53
CA MET A 439 1.22 16.24 -18.26
C MET A 439 2.03 15.06 -17.71
N LEU A 440 1.47 13.85 -17.79
CA LEU A 440 2.13 12.63 -17.33
C LEU A 440 3.26 12.20 -18.27
N GLU A 441 3.10 12.35 -19.58
CA GLU A 441 4.14 12.06 -20.57
C GLU A 441 5.35 12.97 -20.44
N GLN A 442 5.13 14.25 -20.16
CA GLN A 442 6.20 15.25 -19.92
C GLN A 442 6.97 15.02 -18.61
N THR A 443 6.48 14.14 -17.72
CA THR A 443 7.13 13.84 -16.45
C THR A 443 8.11 12.66 -16.59
N SER A 444 9.40 12.87 -16.31
CA SER A 444 10.44 11.87 -16.62
C SER A 444 10.40 10.59 -15.76
N SER A 445 10.14 10.71 -14.46
CA SER A 445 10.20 9.57 -13.52
C SER A 445 8.84 8.94 -13.27
N GLY A 446 8.74 7.61 -13.31
CA GLY A 446 7.51 6.87 -12.94
C GLY A 446 7.00 7.20 -11.53
N LYS A 447 7.89 7.47 -10.57
CA LYS A 447 7.53 7.91 -9.22
C LYS A 447 6.87 9.29 -9.23
N GLN A 448 7.37 10.20 -10.06
CA GLN A 448 6.79 11.52 -10.22
C GLN A 448 5.47 11.45 -10.98
N LYS A 449 5.35 10.63 -12.04
CA LYS A 449 4.09 10.35 -12.73
C LYS A 449 3.02 9.84 -11.77
N TYR A 450 3.36 8.87 -10.92
CA TYR A 450 2.43 8.35 -9.91
C TYR A 450 1.93 9.43 -8.95
N LYS A 451 2.85 10.25 -8.41
CA LYS A 451 2.48 11.36 -7.52
C LYS A 451 1.64 12.41 -8.23
N LEU A 452 2.03 12.79 -9.45
CA LEU A 452 1.32 13.77 -10.27
C LEU A 452 -0.09 13.28 -10.59
N GLY A 453 -0.24 12.05 -11.10
CA GLY A 453 -1.54 11.45 -11.40
C GLY A 453 -2.46 11.38 -10.17
N ALA A 454 -1.92 11.06 -9.00
CA ALA A 454 -2.67 11.11 -7.75
C ALA A 454 -3.09 12.53 -7.35
N ARG A 455 -2.32 13.58 -7.69
CA ARG A 455 -2.72 14.98 -7.43
C ARG A 455 -3.67 15.52 -8.49
N LEU A 456 -3.52 15.10 -9.75
CA LEU A 456 -4.44 15.39 -10.83
C LEU A 456 -5.84 14.83 -10.53
N ARG A 457 -5.92 13.62 -9.98
CA ARG A 457 -7.18 13.07 -9.49
C ARG A 457 -7.79 13.93 -8.38
N ASP A 458 -6.99 14.32 -7.39
CA ASP A 458 -7.47 15.16 -6.29
C ASP A 458 -8.00 16.52 -6.75
N ILE A 459 -7.33 17.21 -7.69
CA ILE A 459 -7.78 18.51 -8.20
C ILE A 459 -8.97 18.35 -9.14
N HIS A 460 -9.03 17.28 -9.93
CA HIS A 460 -10.16 17.00 -10.80
C HIS A 460 -11.43 16.68 -9.99
N THR A 461 -11.33 15.84 -8.96
CA THR A 461 -12.44 15.59 -8.02
C THR A 461 -12.91 16.87 -7.33
N PHE A 462 -11.98 17.75 -6.97
CA PHE A 462 -12.33 19.07 -6.44
C PHE A 462 -13.09 19.92 -7.47
N GLY A 463 -12.66 19.91 -8.73
CA GLY A 463 -13.32 20.57 -9.86
C GLY A 463 -14.72 20.04 -10.15
N ILE A 464 -14.95 18.72 -10.07
CA ILE A 464 -16.29 18.13 -10.19
C ILE A 464 -17.23 18.72 -9.13
N ASN A 465 -16.75 18.80 -7.88
CA ASN A 465 -17.58 19.21 -6.74
C ASN A 465 -17.86 20.72 -6.68
N HIS A 466 -16.98 21.57 -7.22
CA HIS A 466 -17.08 23.03 -7.06
C HIS A 466 -17.21 23.81 -8.36
N TYR A 467 -16.82 23.22 -9.50
CA TYR A 467 -16.71 23.89 -10.81
C TYR A 467 -17.38 23.11 -11.94
N ASN A 468 -18.20 22.10 -11.62
CA ASN A 468 -18.98 21.32 -12.59
C ASN A 468 -18.13 20.66 -13.70
N PHE A 469 -16.93 20.19 -13.36
CA PHE A 469 -16.12 19.40 -14.30
C PHE A 469 -16.85 18.10 -14.70
N PRO A 470 -16.64 17.60 -15.93
CA PRO A 470 -17.19 16.33 -16.35
C PRO A 470 -16.58 15.18 -15.54
N HIS A 471 -17.37 14.14 -15.27
CA HIS A 471 -16.85 12.90 -14.70
C HIS A 471 -15.96 12.19 -15.71
N LEU A 472 -14.81 11.66 -15.26
CA LEU A 472 -13.95 10.83 -16.11
C LEU A 472 -14.38 9.36 -16.03
N THR A 473 -14.67 8.78 -17.19
CA THR A 473 -14.90 7.35 -17.39
C THR A 473 -13.59 6.58 -17.32
N GLU A 474 -12.52 7.17 -17.87
CA GLU A 474 -11.18 6.60 -17.85
C GLU A 474 -10.33 7.11 -16.68
N LYS A 475 -9.47 6.25 -16.15
CA LYS A 475 -8.55 6.64 -15.06
C LYS A 475 -7.45 7.54 -15.62
N ILE A 476 -7.22 8.66 -14.94
CA ILE A 476 -6.13 9.61 -15.24
C ILE A 476 -4.74 8.93 -15.26
N PHE A 477 -4.52 7.99 -14.34
CA PHE A 477 -3.28 7.23 -14.25
C PHE A 477 -3.55 5.91 -13.52
N ASP A 478 -3.19 4.80 -14.16
CA ASP A 478 -3.42 3.45 -13.61
C ASP A 478 -2.41 3.05 -12.54
N GLY A 479 -1.25 3.71 -12.49
CA GLY A 479 -0.19 3.39 -11.53
C GLY A 479 0.40 1.98 -11.67
N SER A 480 -0.05 1.22 -12.66
CA SER A 480 0.26 -0.19 -12.89
C SER A 480 1.74 -0.46 -13.20
N ASP A 481 2.48 0.57 -13.64
CA ASP A 481 3.90 0.45 -13.95
C ASP A 481 4.82 1.03 -12.89
N PHE A 482 4.28 1.74 -11.88
CA PHE A 482 5.11 2.22 -10.78
C PHE A 482 5.17 1.19 -9.65
N GLN A 483 6.31 0.53 -9.54
CA GLN A 483 6.67 -0.30 -8.40
C GLN A 483 7.65 0.51 -7.53
N ALA A 484 7.32 0.70 -6.25
CA ALA A 484 8.25 1.35 -5.33
C ALA A 484 9.44 0.43 -5.04
N HIS A 485 10.57 1.04 -4.67
CA HIS A 485 11.76 0.33 -4.21
C HIS A 485 11.94 0.54 -2.70
N THR A 486 11.98 -0.54 -1.93
CA THR A 486 12.30 -0.56 -0.51
C THR A 486 13.78 -0.87 -0.35
N ASN A 487 14.56 0.09 0.14
CA ASN A 487 15.94 -0.21 0.54
C ASN A 487 15.92 -0.90 1.92
N ALA A 488 16.13 -2.22 1.93
CA ALA A 488 16.23 -3.03 3.14
C ALA A 488 17.71 -3.29 3.50
N GLY A 489 18.44 -2.22 3.79
CA GLY A 489 19.83 -2.31 4.23
C GLY A 489 19.94 -2.68 5.72
N PHE A 490 20.85 -3.58 6.05
CA PHE A 490 21.18 -3.93 7.43
C PHE A 490 22.53 -3.31 7.80
N ILE A 491 22.58 -2.59 8.92
CA ILE A 491 23.80 -1.98 9.43
C ILE A 491 24.26 -2.77 10.65
N ASP A 492 25.18 -3.69 10.41
CA ASP A 492 25.86 -4.45 11.46
C ASP A 492 26.84 -3.54 12.25
N GLU A 493 27.29 -4.02 13.42
CA GLU A 493 28.19 -3.25 14.31
C GLU A 493 29.53 -2.94 13.64
N THR A 494 30.08 -3.87 12.85
CA THR A 494 31.34 -3.67 12.13
C THR A 494 31.22 -2.57 11.09
N LEU A 495 30.11 -2.54 10.33
CA LEU A 495 29.80 -1.50 9.35
C LEU A 495 29.56 -0.14 10.03
N PHE A 496 28.85 -0.14 11.15
CA PHE A 496 28.62 1.07 11.93
C PHE A 496 29.93 1.64 12.49
N ASN A 497 30.81 0.79 13.03
CA ASN A 497 32.13 1.20 13.51
C ASN A 497 33.01 1.74 12.38
N ALA A 498 33.01 1.08 11.21
CA ALA A 498 33.72 1.58 10.03
C ALA A 498 33.21 2.96 9.58
N LEU A 499 31.90 3.21 9.67
CA LEU A 499 31.30 4.52 9.43
C LEU A 499 31.78 5.57 10.45
N LEU A 500 31.84 5.23 11.75
CA LEU A 500 32.34 6.17 12.76
C LEU A 500 33.83 6.48 12.56
N LEU A 501 34.62 5.49 12.13
CA LEU A 501 36.03 5.67 11.82
C LEU A 501 36.23 6.54 10.57
N SER A 502 35.41 6.36 9.52
CA SER A 502 35.52 7.18 8.30
C SER A 502 35.20 8.65 8.56
N VAL A 503 34.39 8.99 9.57
CA VAL A 503 34.17 10.39 9.99
C VAL A 503 35.48 11.07 10.43
N ASN A 504 36.44 10.32 11.00
CA ASN A 504 37.77 10.90 11.33
C ASN A 504 38.56 11.32 10.10
N ASN A 505 38.28 10.72 8.94
CA ASN A 505 39.01 10.97 7.70
C ASN A 505 38.46 12.19 6.94
N LEU A 506 37.39 12.83 7.44
CA LEU A 506 36.79 14.02 6.84
C LEU A 506 37.62 15.27 7.16
N LEU A 507 38.53 15.61 6.24
CA LEU A 507 39.50 16.70 6.40
C LEU A 507 38.87 18.10 6.35
N ASP A 508 37.65 18.21 5.80
CA ASP A 508 36.92 19.45 5.62
C ASP A 508 35.91 19.75 6.75
N LEU A 509 35.92 18.95 7.81
CA LEU A 509 35.16 19.19 9.04
C LEU A 509 36.09 19.53 10.20
N SER A 510 35.65 20.41 11.10
CA SER A 510 36.37 20.64 12.37
C SER A 510 36.23 19.43 13.30
N ASP A 511 37.15 19.25 14.24
CA ASP A 511 37.06 18.20 15.27
C ASP A 511 35.73 18.24 16.03
N ARG A 512 35.22 19.45 16.28
CA ARG A 512 33.92 19.67 16.91
C ARG A 512 32.77 19.15 16.04
N ASP A 513 32.80 19.42 14.74
CA ASP A 513 31.76 18.97 13.81
C ASP A 513 31.83 17.46 13.59
N GLN A 514 33.02 16.88 13.51
CA GLN A 514 33.21 15.43 13.47
C GLN A 514 32.63 14.76 14.72
N ASN A 515 32.92 15.27 15.92
CA ASN A 515 32.36 14.74 17.17
C ASN A 515 30.84 14.89 17.23
N THR A 516 30.31 16.01 16.73
CA THR A 516 28.87 16.24 16.64
C THR A 516 28.22 15.21 15.70
N LEU A 517 28.80 14.98 14.53
CA LEU A 517 28.31 14.01 13.55
C LEU A 517 28.31 12.58 14.12
N LYS A 518 29.40 12.17 14.77
CA LYS A 518 29.46 10.86 15.45
C LYS A 518 28.40 10.73 16.54
N THR A 519 28.19 11.78 17.33
CA THR A 519 27.16 11.79 18.39
C THR A 519 25.77 11.58 17.78
N ILE A 520 25.45 12.28 16.69
CA ILE A 520 24.19 12.11 15.95
C ILE A 520 24.04 10.67 15.43
N LEU A 521 25.10 10.11 14.84
CA LEU A 521 25.11 8.73 14.32
C LEU A 521 24.89 7.70 15.44
N ILE A 522 25.56 7.85 16.59
CA ILE A 522 25.44 6.96 17.75
C ILE A 522 24.02 7.00 18.31
N ILE A 523 23.45 8.20 18.54
CA ILE A 523 22.07 8.35 19.02
C ILE A 523 21.09 7.73 18.01
N SER A 524 21.29 7.97 16.71
CA SER A 524 20.44 7.37 15.66
C SER A 524 20.48 5.85 15.71
N TYR A 525 21.67 5.26 15.80
CA TYR A 525 21.87 3.81 15.78
C TYR A 525 21.34 3.13 17.05
N ARG A 526 21.58 3.73 18.22
CA ARG A 526 21.22 3.13 19.51
C ARG A 526 19.77 3.36 19.93
N CYS A 527 19.21 4.53 19.60
CA CYS A 527 17.87 4.93 20.04
C CYS A 527 16.82 4.85 18.93
N ASN A 528 17.23 4.56 17.68
CA ASN A 528 16.36 4.54 16.50
C ASN A 528 15.51 5.81 16.32
N LEU A 529 16.05 6.95 16.77
CA LEU A 529 15.40 8.25 16.63
C LEU A 529 15.51 8.74 15.19
N ARG A 530 14.45 9.37 14.69
CA ARG A 530 14.47 10.03 13.38
C ARG A 530 15.41 11.23 13.44
N ILE A 531 16.09 11.53 12.34
CA ILE A 531 16.99 12.70 12.23
C ILE A 531 16.28 13.99 12.70
N SER A 532 15.00 14.18 12.35
CA SER A 532 14.24 15.36 12.77
C SER A 532 13.94 15.43 14.26
N GLU A 533 13.95 14.30 14.97
CA GLU A 533 13.81 14.20 16.42
C GLU A 533 15.15 14.52 17.09
N ILE A 534 16.24 13.93 16.59
CA ILE A 534 17.61 14.19 17.08
C ILE A 534 17.97 15.67 16.96
N LEU A 535 17.67 16.30 15.81
CA LEU A 535 17.94 17.72 15.59
C LEU A 535 17.14 18.66 16.52
N LYS A 536 16.12 18.17 17.21
CA LYS A 536 15.31 18.94 18.16
C LYS A 536 15.60 18.58 19.61
N LEU A 537 16.50 17.63 19.85
CA LEU A 537 16.85 17.14 21.18
C LEU A 537 17.43 18.29 22.01
N GLN A 538 16.94 18.44 23.23
CA GLN A 538 17.38 19.47 24.16
C GLN A 538 18.07 18.83 25.35
N MET A 539 18.91 19.60 26.05
CA MET A 539 19.61 19.08 27.24
C MET A 539 18.65 18.58 28.33
N ARG A 540 17.44 19.15 28.42
CA ARG A 540 16.40 18.70 29.35
C ARG A 540 15.76 17.36 28.99
N ASP A 541 15.95 16.90 27.75
CA ASP A 541 15.44 15.61 27.27
C ASP A 541 16.45 14.48 27.56
N ILE A 542 17.59 14.80 28.17
CA ILE A 542 18.67 13.86 28.53
C ILE A 542 18.75 13.79 30.04
N GLU A 543 18.57 12.59 30.58
CA GLU A 543 18.75 12.30 32.01
C GLU A 543 19.87 11.29 32.22
N CYS A 544 20.59 11.41 33.33
CA CYS A 544 21.55 10.40 33.74
C CYS A 544 20.76 9.18 34.26
N SER A 545 20.98 8.03 33.64
CA SER A 545 20.47 6.74 34.13
C SER A 545 21.64 5.94 34.70
N GLU A 546 21.48 5.39 35.90
CA GLU A 546 22.40 4.37 36.44
C GLU A 546 22.26 3.03 35.68
N ILE A 547 21.16 2.86 34.94
CA ILE A 547 20.86 1.70 34.11
C ILE A 547 21.22 2.06 32.66
N GLY A 548 22.40 1.64 32.20
CA GLY A 548 22.91 1.94 30.85
C GLY A 548 22.21 1.18 29.71
N TRP A 549 21.32 0.24 30.02
CA TRP A 549 20.63 -0.61 29.04
C TRP A 549 19.15 -0.77 29.42
N ILE A 550 18.24 -0.49 28.49
CA ILE A 550 16.85 -0.93 28.63
C ILE A 550 16.85 -2.42 28.25
N SER A 551 16.69 -3.32 29.22
CA SER A 551 16.37 -4.73 28.93
C SER A 551 14.96 -4.77 28.36
N VAL A 552 14.84 -5.04 27.05
CA VAL A 552 13.56 -5.28 26.37
C VAL A 552 13.24 -6.76 26.42
#